data_AF-A0A6B3HQ63-F1
#
_entry.id   AF-A0A6B3HQ63-F1
#
_cell.length_a   1.000
_cell.length_b   1.000
_cell.length_c   1.000
_cell.angle_alpha   90.00
_cell.angle_beta   90.00
_cell.angle_gamma   90.00
#
_symmetry.space_group_name_H-M   'P 1'
#
loop_
_entity.id
_entity.type
_entity.pdbx_description
1 polymer ?
#
loop_
_entity_poly.entity_id
_entity_poly.type
_entity_poly.pdbx_seq_one_letter_code
_entity_poly.pdbx_strand_id
1 'polypeptide(L)'
;THITRDPRLLADRVAWNKVFRRSFWDAHAFAFPEGKLYEDTPVMIPAHHLAKSVDVLHEHVYYWRVREGSITRRRTDVTGVRDRIAACKQVSAFLGEHGDAEQRRAYDASCLRDDFGYFLDGLPMGGDAYRAAFLEGAGAFVDRAGEGVLEGLPVELRIKWRLVRERRMGELLAVLAFERANGTGVFAVEGPPGRRRAVYPGVRGASARLARTDVPAVARLVEARWDA
;
A
#
# COMPACT_ATOMS: atom_id res chain seq x y z
N THR A 1 -14.21 -16.22 -12.58
CA THR A 1 -13.12 -15.27 -12.91
C THR A 1 -11.75 -15.85 -12.51
N HIS A 2 -10.65 -15.09 -12.60
CA HIS A 2 -9.28 -15.45 -12.17
C HIS A 2 -8.49 -14.18 -11.80
N ILE A 3 -7.48 -14.27 -10.92
CA ILE A 3 -6.74 -13.09 -10.41
C ILE A 3 -6.02 -12.29 -11.51
N THR A 4 -5.64 -12.91 -12.62
CA THR A 4 -5.03 -12.22 -13.77
C THR A 4 -6.06 -11.47 -14.64
N ARG A 5 -7.35 -11.78 -14.51
CA ARG A 5 -8.45 -11.13 -15.26
C ARG A 5 -9.28 -10.19 -14.42
N ASP A 6 -9.28 -10.38 -13.10
CA ASP A 6 -10.00 -9.56 -12.13
C ASP A 6 -9.06 -9.07 -11.04
N PRO A 7 -8.48 -7.85 -11.21
CA PRO A 7 -7.54 -7.26 -10.26
C PRO A 7 -8.10 -7.07 -8.84
N ARG A 8 -9.43 -7.11 -8.65
CA ARG A 8 -10.03 -6.99 -7.31
C ARG A 8 -9.66 -8.17 -6.42
N LEU A 9 -9.40 -9.35 -7.00
CA LEU A 9 -8.93 -10.52 -6.26
C LEU A 9 -7.52 -10.33 -5.68
N LEU A 10 -6.73 -9.39 -6.21
CA LEU A 10 -5.42 -9.04 -5.66
C LEU A 10 -5.52 -8.23 -4.36
N ALA A 11 -6.64 -7.51 -4.17
CA ALA A 11 -6.93 -6.76 -2.96
C ALA A 11 -7.58 -7.62 -1.87
N ASP A 12 -8.17 -8.76 -2.24
CA ASP A 12 -8.86 -9.65 -1.32
C ASP A 12 -7.89 -10.64 -0.64
N ARG A 13 -7.20 -10.14 0.40
CA ARG A 13 -6.11 -10.86 1.09
C ARG A 13 -6.55 -11.70 2.28
N VAL A 14 -7.84 -11.67 2.63
CA VAL A 14 -8.35 -12.20 3.91
C VAL A 14 -8.91 -13.60 3.76
N ALA A 15 -8.82 -14.46 4.76
CA ALA A 15 -9.31 -15.84 4.61
C ALA A 15 -10.82 -15.99 4.91
N TRP A 16 -11.37 -15.14 5.78
CA TRP A 16 -12.66 -15.35 6.44
C TRP A 16 -13.90 -15.24 5.55
N ASN A 17 -13.79 -14.77 4.31
CA ASN A 17 -14.90 -14.62 3.35
C ASN A 17 -14.84 -15.65 2.22
N LYS A 18 -14.10 -16.76 2.38
CA LYS A 18 -13.84 -17.73 1.31
C LYS A 18 -14.18 -19.16 1.72
N VAL A 19 -14.51 -19.97 0.71
CA VAL A 19 -14.66 -21.43 0.82
C VAL A 19 -13.81 -22.07 -0.26
N PHE A 20 -13.02 -23.07 0.13
CA PHE A 20 -12.13 -23.80 -0.77
C PHE A 20 -12.57 -25.25 -0.91
N ARG A 21 -12.39 -25.83 -2.11
CA ARG A 21 -12.48 -27.29 -2.28
C ARG A 21 -11.35 -27.93 -1.50
N ARG A 22 -11.65 -28.91 -0.64
CA ARG A 22 -10.64 -29.60 0.18
C ARG A 22 -9.52 -30.22 -0.66
N SER A 23 -9.87 -30.89 -1.77
CA SER A 23 -8.88 -31.50 -2.66
C SER A 23 -7.92 -30.47 -3.29
N PHE A 24 -8.39 -29.25 -3.57
CA PHE A 24 -7.52 -28.17 -4.04
C PHE A 24 -6.58 -27.69 -2.92
N TRP A 25 -7.11 -27.52 -1.70
CA TRP A 25 -6.32 -27.12 -0.54
C TRP A 25 -5.20 -28.11 -0.24
N ASP A 26 -5.53 -29.40 -0.20
CA ASP A 26 -4.58 -30.48 0.09
C ASP A 26 -3.56 -30.63 -1.05
N ALA A 27 -3.98 -30.52 -2.32
CA ALA A 27 -3.08 -30.67 -3.47
C ALA A 27 -1.98 -29.59 -3.55
N HIS A 28 -2.25 -28.39 -3.04
CA HIS A 28 -1.27 -27.30 -2.97
C HIS A 28 -0.64 -27.14 -1.58
N ALA A 29 -0.95 -28.05 -0.64
CA ALA A 29 -0.41 -28.08 0.71
C ALA A 29 -0.51 -26.72 1.44
N PHE A 30 -1.64 -26.02 1.29
CA PHE A 30 -1.82 -24.74 1.95
C PHE A 30 -1.88 -24.91 3.48
N ALA A 31 -1.13 -24.06 4.18
CA ALA A 31 -1.14 -23.95 5.62
C ALA A 31 -0.86 -22.51 6.02
N PHE A 32 -1.55 -22.03 7.07
CA PHE A 32 -1.32 -20.69 7.59
C PHE A 32 -0.03 -20.66 8.41
N PRO A 33 0.83 -19.63 8.24
CA PRO A 33 2.00 -19.46 9.08
C PRO A 33 1.62 -19.30 10.55
N GLU A 34 2.19 -20.14 11.43
CA GLU A 34 1.97 -20.05 12.87
C GLU A 34 2.81 -18.92 13.50
N GLY A 35 2.26 -18.27 14.53
CA GLY A 35 2.98 -17.23 15.28
C GLY A 35 3.22 -15.93 14.50
N LYS A 36 2.51 -15.70 13.40
CA LYS A 36 2.62 -14.52 12.54
C LYS A 36 1.33 -13.73 12.50
N LEU A 37 1.45 -12.41 12.46
CA LEU A 37 0.31 -11.54 12.13
C LEU A 37 0.17 -11.42 10.61
N TYR A 38 -1.07 -11.27 10.13
CA TYR A 38 -1.38 -11.11 8.70
C TYR A 38 -1.04 -12.34 7.86
N GLU A 39 -1.20 -13.50 8.49
CA GLU A 39 -1.01 -14.86 8.01
C GLU A 39 -1.86 -15.22 6.78
N ASP A 40 -2.98 -14.52 6.58
CA ASP A 40 -3.88 -14.77 5.45
C ASP A 40 -3.24 -14.45 4.11
N THR A 41 -2.61 -13.28 3.98
CA THR A 41 -2.05 -12.75 2.73
C THR A 41 -1.14 -13.76 2.00
N PRO A 42 -0.14 -14.39 2.66
CA PRO A 42 0.76 -15.35 2.01
C PRO A 42 0.08 -16.67 1.62
N VAL A 43 -1.17 -16.92 2.01
CA VAL A 43 -1.94 -18.09 1.60
C VAL A 43 -2.98 -17.72 0.55
N MET A 44 -3.71 -16.62 0.76
CA MET A 44 -4.87 -16.25 -0.08
C MET A 44 -4.46 -15.78 -1.47
N ILE A 45 -3.38 -15.01 -1.61
CA ILE A 45 -2.93 -14.56 -2.94
C ILE A 45 -2.38 -15.73 -3.77
N PRO A 46 -1.51 -16.61 -3.23
CA PRO A 46 -1.14 -17.84 -3.92
C PRO A 46 -2.33 -18.74 -4.25
N ALA A 47 -3.30 -18.89 -3.34
CA ALA A 47 -4.51 -19.68 -3.61
C ALA A 47 -5.32 -19.11 -4.78
N HIS A 48 -5.49 -17.78 -4.85
CA HIS A 48 -6.14 -17.14 -5.99
C HIS A 48 -5.38 -17.29 -7.31
N HIS A 49 -4.04 -17.30 -7.25
CA HIS A 49 -3.18 -17.48 -8.42
C HIS A 49 -3.15 -18.94 -8.92
N LEU A 50 -3.15 -19.92 -8.03
CA LEU A 50 -3.08 -21.35 -8.36
C LEU A 50 -4.46 -21.93 -8.75
N ALA A 51 -5.55 -21.26 -8.37
CA ALA A 51 -6.89 -21.70 -8.74
C ALA A 51 -7.13 -21.61 -10.24
N LYS A 52 -7.69 -22.66 -10.86
CA LYS A 52 -8.11 -22.63 -12.28
C LYS A 52 -9.21 -21.58 -12.53
N SER A 53 -10.11 -21.40 -11.56
CA SER A 53 -11.18 -20.41 -11.59
C SER A 53 -11.62 -20.07 -10.17
N VAL A 54 -12.11 -18.84 -10.01
CA VAL A 54 -12.68 -18.32 -8.76
C VAL A 54 -14.08 -17.78 -9.05
N ASP A 55 -15.06 -18.21 -8.27
CA ASP A 55 -16.41 -17.66 -8.29
C ASP A 55 -16.53 -16.56 -7.24
N VAL A 56 -17.18 -15.45 -7.60
CA VAL A 56 -17.36 -14.29 -6.73
C VAL A 56 -18.85 -14.10 -6.51
N LEU A 57 -19.27 -14.24 -5.26
CA LEU A 57 -20.64 -13.98 -4.81
C LEU A 57 -20.77 -12.51 -4.42
N HIS A 58 -21.84 -11.86 -4.88
CA HIS A 58 -22.09 -10.45 -4.60
C HIS A 58 -23.01 -10.27 -3.38
N GLU A 59 -23.53 -11.35 -2.81
CA GLU A 59 -24.28 -11.34 -1.57
C GLU A 59 -23.38 -11.11 -0.34
N HIS A 60 -23.95 -10.56 0.73
CA HIS A 60 -23.27 -10.46 2.02
C HIS A 60 -23.10 -11.85 2.66
N VAL A 61 -21.90 -12.41 2.56
CA VAL A 61 -21.57 -13.73 3.12
C VAL A 61 -20.90 -13.67 4.50
N TYR A 62 -20.48 -12.48 4.95
CA TYR A 62 -19.71 -12.32 6.18
C TYR A 62 -19.97 -10.96 6.84
N TYR A 63 -20.17 -10.94 8.16
CA TYR A 63 -20.27 -9.73 8.97
C TYR A 63 -19.01 -9.52 9.80
N TRP A 64 -18.29 -8.43 9.55
CA TRP A 64 -17.09 -8.07 10.29
C TRP A 64 -17.43 -7.40 11.62
N ARG A 65 -17.05 -8.03 12.73
CA ARG A 65 -17.23 -7.46 14.07
C ARG A 65 -16.00 -6.68 14.51
N VAL A 66 -16.18 -5.38 14.73
CA VAL A 66 -15.16 -4.53 15.37
C VAL A 66 -15.23 -4.71 16.88
N ARG A 67 -14.09 -5.08 17.49
CA ARG A 67 -13.94 -5.26 18.95
C ARG A 67 -12.72 -4.52 19.48
N GLU A 68 -12.70 -4.25 20.78
CA GLU A 68 -11.49 -3.76 21.44
C GLU A 68 -10.37 -4.82 21.39
N GLY A 69 -9.12 -4.36 21.31
CA GLY A 69 -7.95 -5.23 21.18
C GLY A 69 -7.71 -5.86 19.80
N SER A 70 -8.44 -5.45 18.74
CA SER A 70 -8.18 -5.97 17.40
C SER A 70 -6.75 -5.65 16.94
N ILE A 71 -6.12 -6.60 16.25
CA ILE A 71 -4.78 -6.42 15.65
C ILE A 71 -4.77 -5.16 14.76
N THR A 72 -5.87 -4.92 14.04
CA THR A 72 -6.11 -3.73 13.20
C THR A 72 -6.25 -2.40 13.94
N ARG A 73 -6.10 -2.37 15.28
CA ARG A 73 -6.07 -1.13 16.07
C ARG A 73 -4.69 -0.81 16.67
N ARG A 74 -3.72 -1.72 16.57
CA ARG A 74 -2.34 -1.51 17.06
C ARG A 74 -1.45 -0.93 15.97
N ARG A 75 -1.76 0.31 15.53
CA ARG A 75 -1.08 1.01 14.43
C ARG A 75 0.43 1.15 14.58
N THR A 76 0.94 1.14 15.81
CA THR A 76 2.36 1.38 16.14
C THR A 76 3.07 0.12 16.64
N ASP A 77 2.50 -1.06 16.40
CA ASP A 77 3.11 -2.34 16.77
C ASP A 77 4.27 -2.70 15.81
N VAL A 78 5.48 -2.75 16.38
CA VAL A 78 6.72 -3.10 15.66
C VAL A 78 6.64 -4.50 15.05
N THR A 79 6.02 -5.45 15.75
CA THR A 79 5.85 -6.82 15.24
C THR A 79 4.87 -6.81 14.07
N GLY A 80 3.77 -6.07 14.20
CA GLY A 80 2.76 -5.94 13.14
C GLY A 80 3.34 -5.40 11.83
N VAL A 81 4.12 -4.32 11.89
CA VAL A 81 4.73 -3.76 10.66
C VAL A 81 5.73 -4.73 10.02
N ARG A 82 6.56 -5.40 10.82
CA ARG A 82 7.53 -6.39 10.33
C ARG A 82 6.85 -7.57 9.67
N ASP A 83 5.85 -8.15 10.32
CA ASP A 83 5.13 -9.30 9.80
C ASP A 83 4.30 -8.94 8.56
N ARG A 84 3.64 -7.78 8.51
CA ARG A 84 2.94 -7.34 7.29
C ARG A 84 3.92 -7.22 6.11
N ILE A 85 5.06 -6.55 6.32
CA ILE A 85 6.04 -6.37 5.25
C ILE A 85 6.60 -7.72 4.81
N ALA A 86 6.88 -8.64 5.75
CA ALA A 86 7.35 -9.99 5.43
C ALA A 86 6.31 -10.77 4.60
N ALA A 87 5.03 -10.73 4.99
CA ALA A 87 3.92 -11.34 4.25
C ALA A 87 3.85 -10.80 2.81
N CYS A 88 3.90 -9.47 2.62
CA CYS A 88 3.91 -8.87 1.29
C CYS A 88 5.17 -9.26 0.48
N LYS A 89 6.35 -9.34 1.12
CA LYS A 89 7.58 -9.79 0.46
C LYS A 89 7.46 -11.23 -0.04
N GLN A 90 6.90 -12.12 0.78
CA GLN A 90 6.70 -13.53 0.43
C GLN A 90 5.79 -13.68 -0.80
N VAL A 91 4.66 -12.96 -0.84
CA VAL A 91 3.76 -13.00 -2.00
C VAL A 91 4.38 -12.38 -3.24
N SER A 92 5.08 -11.25 -3.08
CA SER A 92 5.82 -10.60 -4.18
C SER A 92 6.85 -11.56 -4.81
N ALA A 93 7.58 -12.32 -3.98
CA ALA A 93 8.50 -13.36 -4.44
C ALA A 93 7.76 -14.50 -5.15
N PHE A 94 6.71 -15.04 -4.54
CA PHE A 94 5.89 -16.10 -5.13
C PHE A 94 5.36 -15.70 -6.53
N LEU A 95 4.80 -14.49 -6.68
CA LEU A 95 4.31 -13.98 -7.96
C LEU A 95 5.44 -13.71 -8.95
N GLY A 96 6.66 -13.44 -8.49
CA GLY A 96 7.83 -13.33 -9.35
C GLY A 96 8.33 -14.68 -9.88
N GLU A 97 8.06 -15.77 -9.16
CA GLU A 97 8.44 -17.14 -9.51
C GLU A 97 7.37 -17.85 -10.35
N HIS A 98 6.08 -17.62 -10.04
CA HIS A 98 4.95 -18.37 -10.60
C HIS A 98 4.07 -17.53 -11.53
N GLY A 99 4.07 -16.20 -11.36
CA GLY A 99 3.31 -15.27 -12.18
C GLY A 99 4.17 -14.57 -13.22
N ASP A 100 3.53 -13.66 -13.96
CA ASP A 100 4.24 -12.78 -14.87
C ASP A 100 4.72 -11.49 -14.17
N ALA A 101 5.63 -10.79 -14.85
CA ALA A 101 6.21 -9.56 -14.32
C ALA A 101 5.16 -8.44 -14.12
N GLU A 102 4.04 -8.46 -14.85
CA GLU A 102 2.98 -7.48 -14.70
C GLU A 102 2.16 -7.75 -13.44
N GLN A 103 1.80 -9.00 -13.16
CA GLN A 103 1.08 -9.41 -11.97
C GLN A 103 1.88 -9.09 -10.70
N ARG A 104 3.19 -9.38 -10.70
CA ARG A 104 4.07 -8.99 -9.59
C ARG A 104 4.11 -7.48 -9.42
N ARG A 105 4.28 -6.70 -10.49
CA ARG A 105 4.28 -5.22 -10.43
C ARG A 105 2.95 -4.67 -9.90
N ALA A 106 1.83 -5.21 -10.35
CA ALA A 106 0.50 -4.83 -9.88
C ALA A 106 0.32 -5.13 -8.38
N TYR A 107 0.84 -6.27 -7.93
CA TYR A 107 0.82 -6.64 -6.51
C TYR A 107 1.69 -5.71 -5.67
N ASP A 108 2.92 -5.45 -6.12
CA ASP A 108 3.85 -4.56 -5.43
C ASP A 108 3.26 -3.13 -5.33
N ALA A 109 2.64 -2.63 -6.39
CA ALA A 109 1.89 -1.36 -6.37
C ALA A 109 0.74 -1.39 -5.35
N SER A 110 -0.02 -2.50 -5.28
CA SER A 110 -1.11 -2.64 -4.30
C SER A 110 -0.62 -2.68 -2.85
N CYS A 111 0.59 -3.20 -2.59
CA CYS A 111 1.18 -3.20 -1.26
C CYS A 111 1.54 -1.79 -0.81
N LEU A 112 2.20 -1.03 -1.70
CA LEU A 112 2.56 0.37 -1.47
C LEU A 112 1.34 1.30 -1.36
N ARG A 113 0.22 0.94 -1.99
CA ARG A 113 -1.02 1.72 -1.88
C ARG A 113 -1.81 1.37 -0.63
N ASP A 114 -2.01 0.08 -0.35
CA ASP A 114 -3.04 -0.38 0.59
C ASP A 114 -2.47 -1.03 1.86
N ASP A 115 -1.48 -1.93 1.73
CA ASP A 115 -0.97 -2.69 2.88
C ASP A 115 -0.16 -1.82 3.82
N PHE A 116 0.73 -1.00 3.27
CA PHE A 116 1.66 -0.24 4.06
C PHE A 116 1.11 1.14 4.43
N GLY A 117 0.06 1.62 3.76
CA GLY A 117 -0.58 2.91 4.05
C GLY A 117 -1.04 3.02 5.51
N TYR A 118 -1.66 1.95 6.04
CA TYR A 118 -2.08 1.91 7.45
C TYR A 118 -0.92 2.14 8.44
N PHE A 119 0.26 1.58 8.15
CA PHE A 119 1.45 1.72 8.98
C PHE A 119 2.15 3.07 8.76
N LEU A 120 2.14 3.54 7.51
CA LEU A 120 2.65 4.85 7.12
C LEU A 120 1.91 5.96 7.87
N ASP A 121 0.58 5.89 7.95
CA ASP A 121 -0.25 6.83 8.70
C ASP A 121 -0.02 6.78 10.23
N GLY A 122 0.53 5.66 10.72
CA GLY A 122 0.92 5.46 12.11
C GLY A 122 2.26 6.11 12.50
N LEU A 123 3.11 6.49 11.53
CA LEU A 123 4.45 7.04 11.79
C LEU A 123 4.49 8.25 12.74
N PRO A 124 3.55 9.22 12.68
CA PRO A 124 3.54 10.35 13.61
C PRO A 124 3.41 9.93 15.07
N MET A 125 2.68 8.84 15.34
CA MET A 125 2.42 8.31 16.68
C MET A 125 3.41 7.22 17.10
N GLY A 126 4.18 6.66 16.16
CA GLY A 126 5.14 5.62 16.43
C GLY A 126 6.43 6.15 17.06
N GLY A 127 6.97 5.40 18.02
CA GLY A 127 8.31 5.64 18.56
C GLY A 127 9.44 5.25 17.59
N ASP A 128 10.68 5.48 17.99
CA ASP A 128 11.85 5.30 17.12
C ASP A 128 12.01 3.88 16.60
N ALA A 129 11.76 2.87 17.45
CA ALA A 129 11.81 1.47 17.05
C ALA A 129 10.80 1.13 15.93
N TYR A 130 9.60 1.69 16.00
CA TYR A 130 8.56 1.50 14.97
C TYR A 130 8.96 2.19 13.67
N ARG A 131 9.39 3.45 13.76
CA ARG A 131 9.83 4.24 12.60
C ARG A 131 11.01 3.59 11.89
N ALA A 132 12.00 3.11 12.65
CA ALA A 132 13.15 2.39 12.10
C ALA A 132 12.74 1.10 11.39
N ALA A 133 11.91 0.27 12.04
CA ALA A 133 11.42 -0.98 11.45
C ALA A 133 10.61 -0.75 10.16
N PHE A 134 9.77 0.29 10.13
CA PHE A 134 9.02 0.67 8.93
C PHE A 134 9.95 1.13 7.80
N LEU A 135 10.87 2.07 8.07
CA LEU A 135 11.79 2.59 7.04
C LEU A 135 12.68 1.50 6.47
N GLU A 136 13.21 0.62 7.32
CA GLU A 136 14.03 -0.51 6.88
C GLU A 136 13.22 -1.48 6.00
N GLY A 137 12.09 -1.96 6.52
CA GLY A 137 11.31 -2.99 5.86
C GLY A 137 10.66 -2.51 4.57
N ALA A 138 10.00 -1.34 4.62
CA ALA A 138 9.26 -0.77 3.51
C ALA A 138 10.19 -0.11 2.50
N GLY A 139 11.29 0.52 2.94
CA GLY A 139 12.33 1.04 2.06
C GLY A 139 12.92 -0.07 1.18
N ALA A 140 13.33 -1.19 1.79
CA ALA A 140 13.81 -2.36 1.05
C ALA A 140 12.75 -2.99 0.13
N PHE A 141 11.46 -2.84 0.46
CA PHE A 141 10.39 -3.27 -0.44
C PHE A 141 10.30 -2.36 -1.66
N VAL A 142 10.31 -1.04 -1.47
CA VAL A 142 10.30 -0.05 -2.54
C VAL A 142 11.50 -0.21 -3.47
N ASP A 143 12.70 -0.42 -2.92
CA ASP A 143 13.92 -0.67 -3.71
C ASP A 143 13.77 -1.86 -4.66
N ARG A 144 13.20 -2.96 -4.15
CA ARG A 144 12.96 -4.18 -4.95
C ARG A 144 11.86 -4.01 -5.99
N ALA A 145 10.80 -3.26 -5.65
CA ALA A 145 9.68 -3.00 -6.56
C ALA A 145 10.13 -2.15 -7.77
N GLY A 146 11.09 -1.25 -7.56
CA GLY A 146 11.70 -0.44 -8.61
C GLY A 146 10.89 0.80 -8.99
N GLU A 147 11.53 1.68 -9.77
CA GLU A 147 10.95 2.99 -10.15
C GLU A 147 9.65 2.84 -10.97
N GLY A 148 9.54 1.84 -11.83
CA GLY A 148 8.34 1.64 -12.65
C GLY A 148 7.07 1.41 -11.83
N VAL A 149 7.18 0.76 -10.66
CA VAL A 149 6.05 0.61 -9.73
C VAL A 149 5.71 1.96 -9.09
N LEU A 150 6.72 2.72 -8.66
CA LEU A 150 6.50 4.04 -8.07
C LEU A 150 5.87 5.02 -9.06
N GLU A 151 6.31 5.05 -10.31
CA GLU A 151 5.77 5.94 -11.35
C GLU A 151 4.26 5.71 -11.59
N GLY A 152 3.79 4.48 -11.43
CA GLY A 152 2.38 4.11 -11.54
C GLY A 152 1.50 4.51 -10.35
N LEU A 153 2.09 4.89 -9.20
CA LEU A 153 1.33 5.31 -8.03
C LEU A 153 0.78 6.74 -8.19
N PRO A 154 -0.28 7.11 -7.46
CA PRO A 154 -0.67 8.50 -7.25
C PRO A 154 0.50 9.38 -6.78
N VAL A 155 0.57 10.62 -7.25
CA VAL A 155 1.74 11.51 -7.07
C VAL A 155 2.12 11.72 -5.60
N GLU A 156 1.15 11.84 -4.70
CA GLU A 156 1.35 11.96 -3.25
C GLU A 156 2.08 10.74 -2.67
N LEU A 157 1.73 9.54 -3.15
CA LEU A 157 2.37 8.29 -2.74
C LEU A 157 3.79 8.20 -3.32
N ARG A 158 4.03 8.67 -4.55
CA ARG A 158 5.40 8.73 -5.11
C ARG A 158 6.35 9.51 -4.21
N ILE A 159 5.88 10.66 -3.71
CA ILE A 159 6.66 11.51 -2.81
C ILE A 159 6.92 10.80 -1.48
N LYS A 160 5.88 10.26 -0.84
CA LYS A 160 6.01 9.53 0.43
C LYS A 160 6.96 8.33 0.32
N TRP A 161 6.82 7.50 -0.71
CA TRP A 161 7.65 6.32 -0.90
C TRP A 161 9.10 6.65 -1.26
N ARG A 162 9.33 7.76 -1.97
CA ARG A 162 10.70 8.28 -2.17
C ARG A 162 11.34 8.70 -0.83
N LEU A 163 10.60 9.41 0.02
CA LEU A 163 11.10 9.80 1.35
C LEU A 163 11.37 8.59 2.25
N VAL A 164 10.53 7.55 2.17
CA VAL A 164 10.76 6.27 2.85
C VAL A 164 12.05 5.62 2.36
N ARG A 165 12.24 5.51 1.04
CA ARG A 165 13.45 4.96 0.43
C ARG A 165 14.72 5.71 0.84
N GLU A 166 14.65 7.03 0.83
CA GLU A 166 15.76 7.92 1.23
C GLU A 166 15.93 8.02 2.76
N ARG A 167 15.09 7.35 3.54
CA ARG A 167 15.08 7.38 5.02
C ARG A 167 14.91 8.79 5.61
N ARG A 168 14.18 9.66 4.92
CA ARG A 168 13.96 11.07 5.29
C ARG A 168 12.74 11.23 6.21
N MET A 169 12.86 10.74 7.44
CA MET A 169 11.76 10.69 8.41
C MET A 169 11.20 12.07 8.75
N GLY A 170 12.04 13.09 8.94
CA GLY A 170 11.58 14.44 9.28
C GLY A 170 10.65 15.02 8.22
N GLU A 171 11.06 14.94 6.95
CA GLU A 171 10.27 15.37 5.81
C GLU A 171 9.02 14.52 5.60
N LEU A 172 9.11 13.20 5.80
CA LEU A 172 7.96 12.31 5.72
C LEU A 172 6.90 12.68 6.77
N LEU A 173 7.31 12.97 8.01
CA LEU A 173 6.40 13.44 9.05
C LEU A 173 5.79 14.80 8.72
N ALA A 174 6.55 15.71 8.10
CA ALA A 174 6.03 17.00 7.65
C ALA A 174 4.97 16.85 6.54
N VAL A 175 5.19 15.96 5.57
CA VAL A 175 4.20 15.59 4.54
C VAL A 175 2.92 15.06 5.19
N LEU A 176 3.05 14.13 6.15
CA LEU A 176 1.88 13.55 6.83
C LEU A 176 1.14 14.56 7.71
N ALA A 177 1.85 15.49 8.33
CA ALA A 177 1.23 16.59 9.08
C ALA A 177 0.46 17.53 8.15
N PHE A 178 1.02 17.87 6.98
CA PHE A 178 0.35 18.71 6.00
C PHE A 178 -0.94 18.06 5.49
N GLU A 179 -0.91 16.79 5.11
CA GLU A 179 -2.12 16.09 4.65
C GLU A 179 -3.17 15.92 5.75
N ARG A 180 -2.74 15.68 7.00
CA ARG A 180 -3.68 15.63 8.13
C ARG A 180 -4.44 16.94 8.31
N ALA A 181 -3.80 18.07 8.05
CA ALA A 181 -4.43 19.39 8.18
C ALA A 181 -5.29 19.77 6.96
N ASN A 182 -4.98 19.27 5.77
CA ASN A 182 -5.57 19.75 4.51
C ASN A 182 -6.44 18.72 3.78
N GLY A 183 -6.32 17.44 4.11
CA GLY A 183 -6.92 16.30 3.43
C GLY A 183 -5.86 15.33 2.88
N THR A 184 -6.15 14.03 2.93
CA THR A 184 -5.28 12.99 2.37
C THR A 184 -5.02 13.24 0.89
N GLY A 185 -3.75 13.17 0.48
CA GLY A 185 -3.33 13.39 -0.90
C GLY A 185 -3.44 14.82 -1.39
N VAL A 186 -3.66 15.81 -0.51
CA VAL A 186 -3.56 17.22 -0.86
C VAL A 186 -2.09 17.63 -0.93
N PHE A 187 -1.72 18.31 -2.02
CA PHE A 187 -0.40 18.85 -2.28
C PHE A 187 -0.51 20.20 -3.00
N ALA A 188 0.57 21.00 -2.95
CA ALA A 188 0.68 22.19 -3.77
C ALA A 188 1.30 21.85 -5.14
N VAL A 189 1.06 22.70 -6.13
CA VAL A 189 1.60 22.55 -7.48
C VAL A 189 2.49 23.72 -7.81
N GLU A 190 3.73 23.43 -8.19
CA GLU A 190 4.72 24.44 -8.57
C GLU A 190 5.32 24.16 -9.95
N GLY A 191 5.91 25.20 -10.54
CA GLY A 191 6.63 25.14 -11.81
C GLY A 191 5.80 25.58 -13.03
N PRO A 192 6.47 25.84 -14.17
CA PRO A 192 5.81 26.35 -15.36
C PRO A 192 4.92 25.28 -16.02
N PRO A 193 3.97 25.69 -16.89
CA PRO A 193 3.19 24.76 -17.72
C PRO A 193 4.09 23.72 -18.41
N GLY A 194 3.68 22.44 -18.41
CA GLY A 194 4.46 21.32 -18.96
C GLY A 194 5.59 20.76 -18.06
N ARG A 195 5.98 21.48 -16.99
CA ARG A 195 6.96 21.03 -15.98
C ARG A 195 6.41 21.12 -14.56
N ARG A 196 5.08 21.06 -14.40
CA ARG A 196 4.42 21.12 -13.10
C ARG A 196 4.80 19.93 -12.22
N ARG A 197 4.99 20.21 -10.93
CA ARG A 197 5.37 19.22 -9.92
C ARG A 197 4.49 19.36 -8.70
N ALA A 198 4.13 18.23 -8.09
CA ALA A 198 3.56 18.19 -6.76
C ALA A 198 4.67 18.48 -5.74
N VAL A 199 4.36 19.32 -4.77
CA VAL A 199 5.25 19.71 -3.68
C VAL A 199 4.46 19.82 -2.37
N TYR A 200 5.16 19.74 -1.24
CA TYR A 200 4.60 20.00 0.08
C TYR A 200 5.24 21.27 0.67
N PRO A 201 4.44 22.31 0.98
CA PRO A 201 4.97 23.55 1.56
C PRO A 201 5.84 23.28 2.79
N GLY A 202 7.04 23.87 2.83
CA GLY A 202 7.99 23.70 3.93
C GLY A 202 8.79 22.38 3.91
N VAL A 203 8.52 21.47 2.96
CA VAL A 203 9.25 20.19 2.85
C VAL A 203 10.23 20.24 1.69
N ARG A 204 11.52 20.40 2.00
CA ARG A 204 12.58 20.50 0.97
C ARG A 204 12.76 19.18 0.22
N GLY A 205 12.86 19.24 -1.10
CA GLY A 205 13.16 18.08 -1.96
C GLY A 205 12.06 17.02 -2.10
N ALA A 206 10.98 17.09 -1.32
CA ALA A 206 9.82 16.20 -1.40
C ALA A 206 8.91 16.62 -2.56
N SER A 207 9.16 16.07 -3.75
CA SER A 207 8.47 16.52 -4.95
C SER A 207 8.48 15.49 -6.08
N ALA A 208 7.42 15.48 -6.88
CA ALA A 208 7.27 14.57 -8.01
C ALA A 208 6.63 15.27 -9.21
N ARG A 209 7.02 14.86 -10.42
CA ARG A 209 6.41 15.38 -11.65
C ARG A 209 4.96 14.93 -11.73
N LEU A 210 4.06 15.82 -12.14
CA LEU A 210 2.68 15.45 -12.44
C LEU A 210 2.62 14.71 -13.78
N ALA A 211 2.01 13.53 -13.77
CA ALA A 211 1.63 12.75 -14.93
C ALA A 211 0.21 13.12 -15.38
N ARG A 212 -0.17 12.72 -16.60
CA ARG A 212 -1.53 12.94 -17.11
C ARG A 212 -2.60 12.25 -16.27
N THR A 213 -2.25 11.12 -15.66
CA THR A 213 -3.12 10.33 -14.76
C THR A 213 -3.34 11.00 -13.41
N ASP A 214 -2.55 12.01 -13.05
CA ASP A 214 -2.72 12.79 -11.81
C ASP A 214 -3.76 13.92 -11.99
N VAL A 215 -4.46 13.96 -13.14
CA VAL A 215 -5.39 15.01 -13.55
C VAL A 215 -6.70 14.34 -14.04
N PRO A 216 -7.91 14.89 -13.74
CA PRO A 216 -8.16 16.16 -13.05
C PRO A 216 -7.86 16.07 -11.55
N ALA A 217 -7.03 17.00 -11.08
CA ALA A 217 -6.89 17.26 -9.65
C ALA A 217 -8.03 18.18 -9.22
N VAL A 218 -8.72 17.83 -8.13
CA VAL A 218 -9.69 18.73 -7.51
C VAL A 218 -8.90 19.79 -6.75
N ALA A 219 -8.98 21.05 -7.20
CA ALA A 219 -8.31 22.16 -6.56
C ALA A 219 -9.24 22.84 -5.54
N ARG A 220 -8.68 23.24 -4.40
CA ARG A 220 -9.36 24.10 -3.42
C ARG A 220 -8.83 25.52 -3.57
N LEU A 221 -9.73 26.50 -3.68
CA LEU A 221 -9.37 27.91 -3.61
C LEU A 221 -8.83 28.20 -2.19
N VAL A 222 -7.53 28.50 -2.10
CA VAL A 222 -6.85 28.82 -0.83
C VAL A 222 -6.81 30.31 -0.55
N GLU A 223 -6.77 31.13 -1.61
CA GLU A 223 -6.72 32.58 -1.51
C GLU A 223 -7.31 33.19 -2.78
N ALA A 224 -8.13 34.23 -2.64
CA ALA A 224 -8.58 35.10 -3.72
C ALA A 224 -8.30 36.54 -3.32
N ARG A 225 -7.57 37.26 -4.16
CA ARG A 225 -7.31 38.69 -4.02
C ARG A 225 -7.93 39.42 -5.20
N TRP A 226 -8.54 40.56 -4.92
CA TRP A 226 -9.00 41.50 -5.93
C TRP A 226 -8.26 42.81 -5.67
N ASP A 227 -7.56 43.30 -6.69
CA ASP A 227 -6.98 44.64 -6.67
C ASP A 227 -8.04 45.61 -7.20
N ALA A 228 -8.22 46.74 -6.51
CA ALA A 228 -9.15 47.80 -6.87
C ALA A 228 -8.56 48.73 -7.95
#